data_AF-A0A8T8DZ41-F1
#
_entry.id   AF-A0A8T8DZ41-F1
#
_cell.length_a   1.000
_cell.length_b   1.000
_cell.length_c   1.000
_cell.angle_alpha   90.00
_cell.angle_beta   90.00
_cell.angle_gamma   90.00
#
_symmetry.space_group_name_H-M   'P 1'
#
loop_
_entity.id
_entity.type
_entity.pdbx_description
1 polymer ?
#
loop_
_entity_poly.entity_id
_entity_poly.type
_entity_poly.pdbx_seq_one_letter_code
_entity_poly.pdbx_strand_id
1 'polypeptide(L)' 'MSYRIQCDSCDLERECTDWPDANRDARDHEAEHPDHWVTIHELQRA' A
#
# COMPACT_ATOMS: atom_id res chain seq x y z
N MET A 1 -9.09 -0.83 12.06
CA MET A 1 -8.24 -1.83 11.39
C MET A 1 -7.25 -1.04 10.58
N SER A 2 -5.95 -1.23 10.82
CA SER A 2 -4.92 -0.54 10.03
C SER A 2 -4.52 -1.40 8.85
N TYR A 3 -3.91 -0.79 7.85
CA TYR A 3 -3.41 -1.44 6.65
C TYR A 3 -1.96 -1.03 6.45
N ARG A 4 -1.18 -1.85 5.74
CA ARG A 4 0.17 -1.50 5.30
C ARG A 4 0.28 -1.74 3.82
N ILE A 5 0.76 -0.74 3.10
CA ILE A 5 1.13 -0.87 1.69
C ILE A 5 2.62 -1.18 1.59
N GLN A 6 2.99 -2.04 0.65
CA GLN A 6 4.38 -2.37 0.34
C GLN A 6 4.55 -2.53 -1.16
N CYS A 7 5.54 -1.86 -1.75
CA CYS A 7 5.93 -2.09 -3.14
C CYS A 7 6.94 -3.24 -3.24
N ASP A 8 6.85 -4.01 -4.33
CA ASP A 8 7.76 -5.11 -4.62
C ASP A 8 9.11 -4.67 -5.21
N SER A 9 9.15 -3.47 -5.79
CA SER A 9 10.26 -3.00 -6.64
C SER A 9 11.03 -1.83 -6.02
N CYS A 10 10.47 -1.15 -5.03
CA CYS A 10 11.12 -0.04 -4.32
C CYS A 10 10.81 -0.06 -2.82
N ASP A 11 11.50 0.80 -2.06
CA ASP A 11 11.36 0.90 -0.60
C ASP A 11 10.06 1.59 -0.14
N LEU A 12 9.00 1.56 -0.96
CA LEU A 12 7.71 2.09 -0.55
C LEU A 12 7.11 1.16 0.50
N GLU A 13 7.01 1.68 1.72
CA GLU A 13 6.34 1.03 2.83
C GLU A 13 5.64 2.09 3.68
N ARG A 14 4.33 1.95 3.85
CA ARG A 14 3.53 2.91 4.63
C ARG A 14 2.38 2.20 5.33
N GLU A 15 2.12 2.59 6.57
CA GLU A 15 0.89 2.22 7.28
C GLU A 15 -0.22 3.24 7.02
N CYS A 16 -1.42 2.75 6.75
CA CYS A 16 -2.64 3.50 6.52
C CYS A 16 -3.68 3.15 7.58
N THR A 17 -4.49 4.12 7.99
CA THR A 17 -5.52 3.95 9.01
C THR A 17 -6.79 3.28 8.52
N ASP A 18 -7.02 3.30 7.20
CA ASP A 18 -8.17 2.66 6.56
C ASP A 18 -7.83 2.10 5.18
N TRP A 19 -8.75 1.30 4.64
CA TRP A 19 -8.59 0.64 3.35
C TRP A 19 -8.67 1.63 2.17
N PRO A 20 -9.60 2.62 2.15
CA PRO A 20 -9.65 3.61 1.08
C PRO A 20 -8.34 4.38 0.90
N ASP A 21 -7.68 4.78 1.98
CA ASP A 21 -6.37 5.44 1.92
C ASP A 21 -5.29 4.51 1.39
N ALA A 22 -5.22 3.27 1.90
CA ALA A 22 -4.27 2.27 1.41
C ALA A 22 -4.44 1.98 -0.09
N ASN A 23 -5.69 1.83 -0.55
CA ASN A 23 -5.99 1.55 -1.94
C ASN A 23 -5.72 2.75 -2.85
N ARG A 24 -5.97 3.97 -2.40
CA ARG A 24 -5.61 5.18 -3.16
C ARG A 24 -4.09 5.27 -3.31
N ASP A 25 -3.35 5.22 -2.20
CA ASP A 25 -1.89 5.35 -2.21
C ASP A 25 -1.22 4.24 -3.05
N ALA A 26 -1.74 3.00 -3.00
CA ALA A 26 -1.27 1.90 -3.85
C ALA A 26 -1.49 2.18 -5.34
N ARG A 27 -2.70 2.61 -5.71
CA ARG A 27 -3.05 2.89 -7.11
C ARG A 27 -2.29 4.08 -7.68
N ASP A 28 -2.09 5.12 -6.89
CA ASP A 28 -1.34 6.31 -7.30
C ASP A 28 0.12 5.91 -7.58
N HIS A 29 0.73 5.08 -6.71
CA HIS A 29 2.08 4.56 -6.92
C HIS A 29 2.21 3.68 -8.17
N GLU A 30 1.28 2.75 -8.38
CA GLU A 30 1.25 1.90 -9.58
C GLU A 30 1.02 2.70 -10.87
N ALA A 31 0.27 3.80 -10.81
CA ALA A 31 0.07 4.69 -11.95
C ALA A 31 1.33 5.50 -12.29
N GLU A 32 2.10 5.92 -11.29
CA GLU A 32 3.39 6.61 -11.46
C GLU A 32 4.51 5.65 -11.86
N HIS A 33 4.42 4.39 -11.47
CA HIS A 33 5.40 3.35 -11.70
C HIS A 33 4.76 2.10 -12.35
N PRO A 34 4.65 2.05 -13.69
CA PRO A 34 3.91 1.01 -14.39
C PRO A 34 4.44 -0.43 -14.20
N ASP A 35 5.70 -0.56 -13.81
CA ASP A 35 6.38 -1.83 -13.57
C ASP A 35 6.41 -2.22 -12.08
N HIS A 36 5.85 -1.39 -11.19
CA HIS A 36 5.79 -1.66 -9.75
C HIS A 36 4.45 -2.29 -9.38
N TRP A 37 4.47 -3.18 -8.39
CA TRP A 37 3.26 -3.73 -7.80
C TRP A 37 3.19 -3.41 -6.31
N VAL A 38 2.02 -2.96 -5.84
CA VAL A 38 1.81 -2.62 -4.42
C VAL A 38 0.86 -3.63 -3.78
N THR A 39 1.34 -4.27 -2.71
CA THR A 39 0.53 -5.19 -1.90
C THR A 39 -0.02 -4.46 -0.68
N ILE A 40 -1.32 -4.63 -0.41
CA ILE A 40 -1.99 -4.09 0.77
C ILE A 40 -2.21 -5.21 1.79
N HIS A 41 -1.56 -5.10 2.94
CA HIS A 41 -1.71 -6.00 4.07
C HIS A 41 -2.70 -5.43 5.08
N GLU A 42 -3.70 -6.21 5.47
CA GLU A 42 -4.53 -5.89 6.64
C GLU A 42 -3.72 -6.17 7.92
N LEU A 43 -3.61 -5.16 8.80
CA LEU A 43 -2.97 -5.28 10.09
C LEU A 43 -4.05 -5.47 11.16
N GLN A 44 -4.23 -6.71 11.59
CA GLN A 44 -4.99 -6.99 12.81
C GLN A 44 -4.13 -6.63 14.02
N ARG A 45 -4.66 -5.78 14.92
CA ARG A 45 -4.08 -5.64 16.26
C ARG A 45 -4.32 -6.96 17.01
N ALA A 46 -3.23 -7.61 17.42
CA ALA A 46 -3.24 -8.80 18.26
C ALA A 46 -3.90 -8.54 19.63
#